data_AF-A0A661VPJ2-F1
#
_entry.id   AF-A0A661VPJ2-F1
#
_cell.length_a   1.000
_cell.length_b   1.000
_cell.length_c   1.000
_cell.angle_alpha   90.00
_cell.angle_beta   90.00
_cell.angle_gamma   90.00
#
_symmetry.space_group_name_H-M   'P 1'
#
loop_
_entity.id
_entity.type
_entity.pdbx_description
1 polymer ?
#
loop_
_entity_poly.entity_id
_entity_poly.type
_entity_poly.pdbx_seq_one_letter_code
_entity_poly.pdbx_strand_id
1 'polypeptide(L)'
;KQIIGVAGILEGLYFHAIAYSDIRGQLGGVGPLLLYLLPLLLWLGSLLAALLVFFPRTYTSNISSWRESKEAFEQIVTYKHTALKVAGGFLVLGAVALFAAMGAYLAG
;
A
#
# COMPACT_ATOMS: atom_id res chain seq x y z
N LYS A 1 8.05 -5.57 -6.47
CA LYS A 1 8.63 -6.57 -5.54
C LYS A 1 9.19 -5.90 -4.28
N GLN A 2 10.12 -4.95 -4.38
CA GLN A 2 10.64 -4.20 -3.22
C GLN A 2 9.55 -3.52 -2.38
N ILE A 3 8.56 -2.87 -3.02
CA ILE A 3 7.42 -2.26 -2.32
C ILE A 3 6.68 -3.28 -1.45
N ILE A 4 6.44 -4.50 -1.95
CA ILE A 4 5.76 -5.56 -1.18
C ILE A 4 6.59 -5.94 0.05
N GLY A 5 7.90 -6.15 -0.13
CA GLY A 5 8.79 -6.48 0.98
C GLY A 5 8.83 -5.38 2.04
N VAL A 6 9.02 -4.13 1.63
CA VAL A 6 9.08 -2.98 2.53
C VAL A 6 7.74 -2.76 3.24
N ALA A 7 6.62 -2.71 2.49
CA ALA A 7 5.30 -2.48 3.05
C ALA A 7 4.92 -3.59 4.03
N GLY A 8 5.16 -4.86 3.70
CA GLY A 8 4.87 -5.99 4.58
C GLY A 8 5.71 -6.00 5.86
N ILE A 9 7.00 -5.65 5.77
CA ILE A 9 7.87 -5.52 6.95
C ILE A 9 7.38 -4.38 7.85
N LEU A 10 7.12 -3.20 7.28
CA LEU A 10 6.65 -2.04 8.03
C LEU A 10 5.30 -2.31 8.70
N GLU A 11 4.35 -2.91 7.96
CA GLU A 11 3.04 -3.29 8.47
C GLU A 11 3.15 -4.27 9.63
N GLY A 12 3.96 -5.33 9.48
CA GLY A 12 4.19 -6.31 10.54
C GLY A 12 4.83 -5.69 11.79
N LEU A 13 5.88 -4.87 11.62
CA LEU A 13 6.55 -4.20 12.74
C LEU A 13 5.60 -3.25 13.47
N TYR A 14 4.85 -2.44 12.74
CA TYR A 14 3.95 -1.46 13.34
C TYR A 14 2.73 -2.11 14.00
N PHE A 15 2.14 -3.13 13.35
CA PHE A 15 1.07 -3.92 13.95
C PHE A 15 1.54 -4.58 15.25
N HIS A 16 2.74 -5.16 15.25
CA HIS A 16 3.31 -5.75 16.46
C HIS A 16 3.52 -4.68 17.55
N ALA A 17 4.08 -3.53 17.19
CA ALA A 17 4.24 -2.42 18.12
C ALA A 17 2.90 -1.97 18.73
N ILE A 18 1.84 -1.84 17.93
CA ILE A 18 0.50 -1.45 18.41
C ILE A 18 -0.14 -2.56 19.25
N ALA A 19 -0.09 -3.81 18.80
CA ALA A 19 -0.78 -4.92 19.44
C ALA A 19 -0.28 -5.16 20.86
N TYR A 20 1.01 -4.92 21.10
CA TYR A 20 1.72 -5.12 22.37
C TYR A 20 1.96 -3.84 23.17
N SER A 21 1.63 -2.67 22.63
CA SER A 21 1.67 -1.42 23.40
C SER A 21 0.35 -1.22 24.15
N ASP A 22 0.44 -0.64 25.34
CA ASP A 22 -0.72 -0.38 26.23
C ASP A 22 -1.55 0.83 25.78
N ILE A 23 -1.51 1.18 24.49
CA ILE A 23 -2.29 2.29 23.92
C ILE A 23 -3.79 1.99 23.96
N ARG A 24 -4.23 0.72 24.08
CA ARG A 24 -5.66 0.40 24.17
C ARG A 24 -6.37 1.12 25.30
N GLY A 25 -5.71 1.34 26.44
CA GLY A 25 -6.24 2.12 27.56
C GLY A 25 -6.29 3.63 27.30
N GLN A 26 -5.54 4.13 26.31
CA GLN A 26 -5.45 5.54 25.93
C GLN A 26 -6.36 5.90 24.73
N LEU A 27 -6.88 4.89 24.01
CA LEU A 27 -7.80 5.06 22.89
C LEU A 27 -9.23 5.32 23.38
N GLY A 28 -9.45 6.46 24.04
CA GLY A 28 -10.75 6.86 24.60
C GLY A 28 -11.82 7.26 23.56
N GLY A 29 -11.63 6.95 22.27
CA GLY A 29 -12.57 7.31 21.22
C GLY A 29 -12.18 6.83 19.82
N VAL A 30 -13.12 6.99 18.87
CA VAL A 30 -12.97 6.55 17.47
C VAL A 30 -11.88 7.34 16.73
N GLY A 31 -11.67 8.62 17.08
CA GLY A 31 -10.65 9.48 16.46
C GLY A 31 -9.22 8.98 16.65
N PRO A 32 -8.75 8.82 17.91
CA PRO A 32 -7.44 8.23 18.19
C PRO A 32 -7.28 6.84 17.55
N LEU A 33 -8.31 5.99 17.63
CA LEU A 33 -8.26 4.65 17.03
C LEU A 33 -7.98 4.71 15.52
N LEU A 34 -8.67 5.59 14.80
CA LEU A 34 -8.45 5.78 13.36
C LEU A 34 -7.04 6.33 13.08
N LEU A 35 -6.51 7.22 13.92
CA LEU A 35 -5.17 7.77 13.73
C LEU A 35 -4.08 6.68 13.78
N TYR A 36 -4.18 5.73 14.72
CA TYR A 36 -3.25 4.61 14.82
C TYR A 36 -3.50 3.49 13.79
N LEU A 37 -4.72 3.36 13.28
CA LEU A 37 -5.03 2.42 12.19
C LEU A 37 -4.67 2.95 10.80
N LEU A 38 -4.63 4.27 10.62
CA LEU A 38 -4.41 4.90 9.31
C LEU A 38 -3.13 4.44 8.61
N PRO A 39 -1.96 4.32 9.28
CA PRO A 39 -0.73 3.84 8.62
C PRO A 39 -0.88 2.42 8.10
N LEU A 40 -1.50 1.54 8.90
CA LEU A 40 -1.81 0.15 8.53
C LEU A 40 -2.71 0.09 7.30
N LEU A 41 -3.82 0.83 7.29
CA LEU A 41 -4.74 0.85 6.15
C LEU A 41 -4.08 1.37 4.86
N LEU A 42 -3.21 2.39 4.98
CA LEU A 42 -2.49 2.94 3.84
C LEU A 42 -1.45 1.96 3.30
N TRP A 43 -0.69 1.28 4.17
CA TRP A 43 0.25 0.25 3.74
C TRP A 43 -0.43 -1.00 3.18
N LEU A 44 -1.58 -1.40 3.72
CA LEU A 44 -2.41 -2.45 3.15
C LEU A 44 -2.88 -2.06 1.73
N GLY A 45 -3.32 -0.82 1.54
CA GLY A 45 -3.64 -0.27 0.21
C GLY A 45 -2.43 -0.30 -0.75
N SER A 46 -1.23 0.01 -0.24
CA SER A 46 0.03 -0.12 -1.00
C SER A 46 0.29 -1.56 -1.43
N LEU A 47 0.13 -2.52 -0.53
CA LEU A 47 0.31 -3.94 -0.80
C LEU A 47 -0.67 -4.45 -1.84
N LEU A 48 -1.96 -4.14 -1.69
CA LEU A 48 -2.99 -4.52 -2.67
C LEU A 48 -2.66 -3.97 -4.06
N ALA A 49 -2.32 -2.69 -4.16
CA ALA A 49 -1.92 -2.07 -5.43
C ALA A 49 -0.65 -2.72 -6.02
N ALA A 50 0.33 -3.06 -5.18
CA ALA A 50 1.56 -3.72 -5.64
C ALA A 50 1.31 -5.18 -6.06
N LEU A 51 0.35 -5.89 -5.43
CA LEU A 51 -0.05 -7.24 -5.80
C LEU A 51 -0.81 -7.28 -7.13
N LEU A 52 -1.64 -6.27 -7.42
CA LEU A 52 -2.36 -6.15 -8.69
C LEU A 52 -1.41 -6.12 -9.91
N VAL A 53 -0.16 -5.69 -9.75
CA VAL A 53 0.87 -5.74 -10.81
C VAL A 53 1.18 -7.17 -11.28
N PHE A 54 0.96 -8.17 -10.42
CA PHE A 54 1.22 -9.58 -10.71
C PHE A 54 0.05 -10.31 -11.36
N PHE A 55 -1.17 -9.76 -11.30
CA PHE A 55 -2.33 -10.42 -11.89
C PHE A 55 -2.24 -10.39 -13.43
N PRO A 56 -2.21 -11.56 -14.09
CA PRO A 56 -2.25 -11.61 -15.55
C PRO A 56 -3.64 -11.18 -16.02
N ARG A 57 -3.73 -10.08 -16.77
CA ARG A 57 -4.93 -9.81 -17.56
C ARG A 57 -4.86 -10.64 -18.83
N THR A 58 -5.97 -11.29 -19.17
CA THR A 58 -6.13 -11.97 -20.46
C THR A 58 -6.29 -10.90 -21.55
N TYR A 59 -5.25 -10.74 -22.36
CA TYR A 59 -5.31 -9.93 -23.57
C TYR A 59 -5.58 -10.86 -24.74
N THR A 60 -6.62 -10.56 -25.53
CA THR A 60 -6.86 -11.23 -26.81
C THR A 60 -5.81 -10.73 -27.80
N SER A 61 -4.63 -11.36 -27.83
CA SER A 61 -3.59 -11.01 -28.80
C SER A 61 -3.83 -11.76 -30.10
N ASN A 62 -4.21 -11.05 -31.16
CA ASN A 62 -4.09 -11.59 -32.51
C ASN A 62 -2.62 -11.48 -32.93
N ILE A 63 -1.90 -12.61 -32.90
CA ILE A 63 -0.45 -12.68 -33.20
C ILE A 63 -0.14 -12.32 -34.66
N SER A 64 -1.16 -12.27 -35.53
CA SER A 64 -0.99 -11.97 -36.96
C SER A 64 -0.68 -10.50 -37.26
N SER A 65 -0.77 -9.59 -36.29
CA SER A 65 -0.42 -8.18 -36.50
C SER A 65 0.54 -7.64 -35.44
N TRP A 66 1.69 -7.14 -35.91
CA TRP A 66 2.72 -6.47 -35.10
C TRP A 66 2.13 -5.30 -34.28
N ARG A 67 1.14 -4.61 -34.84
CA ARG A 67 0.51 -3.44 -34.23
C ARG A 67 -0.34 -3.79 -33.01
N GLU A 68 -1.15 -4.85 -33.08
CA GLU A 68 -1.98 -5.29 -31.94
C GLU A 68 -1.12 -5.85 -30.79
N SER A 69 -0.02 -6.51 -31.10
CA SER A 69 0.94 -6.98 -30.09
C SER A 69 1.61 -5.81 -29.37
N LYS A 70 1.95 -4.73 -30.10
CA LYS A 70 2.53 -3.51 -29.52
C LYS A 70 1.53 -2.76 -28.64
N GLU A 71 0.29 -2.60 -29.08
CA GLU A 71 -0.76 -1.94 -28.30
C GLU A 71 -1.09 -2.71 -27.01
N ALA A 72 -1.17 -4.04 -27.07
CA ALA A 72 -1.37 -4.87 -25.88
C ALA A 72 -0.21 -4.71 -24.87
N PHE A 73 1.03 -4.68 -25.36
CA PHE A 73 2.20 -4.44 -24.52
C PHE A 73 2.19 -3.07 -23.85
N GLU A 74 1.90 -2.00 -24.60
CA GLU A 74 1.83 -0.63 -24.06
C GLU A 74 0.73 -0.51 -23.00
N GLN A 75 -0.42 -1.16 -23.20
CA GLN A 75 -1.49 -1.21 -22.19
C GLN A 75 -1.05 -1.94 -20.92
N ILE A 76 -0.35 -3.08 -21.04
CA ILE A 76 0.19 -3.83 -19.90
C ILE A 76 1.16 -2.97 -19.10
N VAL A 77 2.11 -2.33 -19.78
CA VAL A 77 3.14 -1.49 -19.15
C VAL A 77 2.48 -0.32 -18.44
N THR A 78 1.54 0.37 -19.09
CA THR A 78 0.85 1.53 -18.53
C THR A 78 0.03 1.18 -17.30
N TYR A 79 -0.69 0.05 -17.33
CA TYR A 79 -1.46 -0.45 -16.19
C TYR A 79 -0.54 -0.77 -15.00
N LYS A 80 0.51 -1.57 -15.24
CA LYS A 80 1.46 -1.96 -14.19
C LYS A 80 2.19 -0.77 -13.60
N HIS A 81 2.58 0.19 -14.44
CA HIS A 81 3.24 1.42 -14.00
C HIS A 81 2.32 2.29 -13.14
N THR A 82 1.04 2.43 -13.53
CA THR A 82 0.05 3.16 -12.73
C THR A 82 -0.19 2.49 -11.38
N ALA A 83 -0.37 1.17 -11.35
CA ALA A 83 -0.53 0.41 -10.12
C ALA A 83 0.70 0.57 -9.20
N LEU A 84 1.91 0.58 -9.75
CA LEU A 84 3.14 0.81 -8.98
C LEU A 84 3.24 2.23 -8.41
N LYS A 85 2.84 3.25 -9.19
CA LYS A 85 2.77 4.64 -8.71
C LYS A 85 1.77 4.79 -7.57
N VAL A 86 0.59 4.20 -7.71
CA VAL A 86 -0.43 4.18 -6.65
C VAL A 86 0.12 3.50 -5.40
N ALA A 87 0.73 2.31 -5.55
CA ALA A 87 1.34 1.59 -4.44
C ALA A 87 2.40 2.44 -3.72
N GLY A 88 3.29 3.09 -4.47
CA GLY A 88 4.30 3.99 -3.91
C GLY A 88 3.69 5.19 -3.18
N GLY A 89 2.65 5.81 -3.74
CA GLY A 89 1.93 6.90 -3.10
C GLY A 89 1.31 6.49 -1.76
N PHE A 90 0.62 5.36 -1.73
CA PHE A 90 0.06 4.80 -0.49
C PHE A 90 1.13 4.49 0.55
N LEU A 91 2.30 3.98 0.14
CA LEU A 91 3.42 3.69 1.03
C LEU A 91 3.92 4.97 1.73
N VAL A 92 4.14 6.04 0.95
CA VAL A 92 4.61 7.33 1.46
C VAL A 92 3.56 7.97 2.36
N LEU A 93 2.28 7.96 1.96
CA LEU A 93 1.20 8.47 2.79
C LEU A 93 1.09 7.70 4.12
N GLY A 94 1.25 6.38 4.09
CA GLY A 94 1.27 5.56 5.31
C GLY A 94 2.44 5.91 6.23
N ALA A 95 3.62 6.20 5.68
CA ALA A 95 4.75 6.69 6.46
C ALA A 95 4.48 8.06 7.10
N VAL A 96 3.86 8.99 6.37
CA VAL A 96 3.45 10.29 6.93
C VAL A 96 2.40 10.11 8.05
N ALA A 97 1.42 9.23 7.84
CA ALA A 97 0.43 8.91 8.86
C ALA A 97 1.07 8.30 10.12
N LEU A 98 2.10 7.46 9.96
CA LEU A 98 2.87 6.91 11.08
C LEU A 98 3.51 8.03 11.91
N PHE A 99 4.18 8.98 11.26
CA PHE A 99 4.77 10.12 11.97
C PHE A 99 3.71 10.95 12.70
N ALA A 100 2.54 11.14 12.11
CA ALA A 100 1.43 11.82 12.77
C ALA A 100 0.94 11.05 14.01
N ALA A 101 0.77 9.73 13.90
CA ALA A 101 0.38 8.87 15.03
C ALA A 101 1.44 8.87 16.14
N MET A 102 2.73 8.84 15.79
CA MET A 102 3.82 8.97 16.76
C MET A 102 3.84 10.34 17.43
N GLY A 103 3.62 11.41 16.67
CA GLY A 103 3.55 12.77 17.22
C GLY A 103 2.39 12.92 18.20
N ALA A 104 1.22 12.38 17.87
CA ALA A 104 0.08 12.35 18.79
C ALA A 104 0.35 11.53 20.05
N TYR A 105 1.05 10.39 19.91
CA TYR A 105 1.46 9.57 21.05
C TYR A 105 2.40 10.32 22.01
N LEU A 106 3.36 11.07 21.47
CA LEU A 106 4.36 11.80 22.28
C LEU A 106 3.82 13.11 22.88
N ALA A 107 2.73 13.64 22.33
CA ALA A 107 2.11 14.89 22.79
C ALA A 107 1.07 14.68 23.91
N GLY A 108 0.61 13.44 24.11
CA GLY A 108 -0.25 13.02 25.22
C GLY A 108 0.52 12.23 26.28
#